data_AF-A0A8S1ACH8-F1
#
_entry.id   AF-A0A8S1ACH8-F1
#
_cell.length_a   1.000
_cell.length_b   1.000
_cell.length_c   1.000
_cell.angle_alpha   90.00
_cell.angle_beta   90.00
_cell.angle_gamma   90.00
#
_symmetry.space_group_name_H-M   'P 1'
#
loop_
_entity.id
_entity.type
_entity.pdbx_description
1 polymer ?
#
loop_
_entity_poly.entity_id
_entity_poly.type
_entity_poly.pdbx_seq_one_letter_code
_entity_poly.pdbx_strand_id
1 'polypeptide(L)'
;MSSAKKRKYNDDYIKYGFVAMNKSGIDQPQCVICYEVLSNDAMRPSRLERHLSTKHSALKDKPKEFFASKSASLKRMKLDSTGSFAQSSEKVLEASYELSLLIAKAKKSHTIGETLVKPCLLKATDIILGPETKQKFSQIPLSDNTVKRRIDDMAEDIKNQVVEAVKESCFFCNTVG
;
A
#
# COMPACT_ATOMS: atom_id res chain seq x y z
N MET A 1 33.82 -22.37 9.26
CA MET A 1 32.62 -21.67 9.78
C MET A 1 31.40 -22.21 9.06
N SER A 2 30.47 -22.90 9.75
CA SER A 2 29.33 -23.55 9.10
C SER A 2 28.36 -22.50 8.56
N SER A 3 28.15 -22.47 7.24
CA SER A 3 27.10 -21.65 6.63
C SER A 3 25.75 -22.12 7.17
N ALA A 4 25.04 -21.28 7.92
CA ALA A 4 23.72 -21.61 8.43
C ALA A 4 22.79 -21.93 7.24
N LYS A 5 22.21 -23.14 7.21
CA LYS A 5 21.26 -23.54 6.18
C LYS A 5 20.09 -22.57 6.15
N LYS A 6 19.97 -21.78 5.08
CA LYS A 6 18.86 -20.85 4.86
C LYS A 6 17.59 -21.63 4.56
N ARG A 7 16.48 -21.31 5.21
CA ARG A 7 15.18 -21.96 4.98
C ARG A 7 14.55 -21.41 3.71
N LYS A 8 14.03 -22.30 2.87
CA LYS A 8 13.22 -21.91 1.71
C LYS A 8 11.79 -21.63 2.16
N TYR A 9 11.12 -20.72 1.46
CA TYR A 9 9.71 -20.48 1.64
C TYR A 9 8.87 -21.67 1.14
N ASN A 10 7.71 -21.89 1.76
CA ASN A 10 6.71 -22.86 1.32
C ASN A 10 5.39 -22.09 1.11
N ASP A 11 4.73 -22.30 -0.03
CA ASP A 11 3.49 -21.63 -0.39
C ASP A 11 2.35 -21.86 0.61
N ASP A 12 2.36 -22.97 1.35
CA ASP A 12 1.39 -23.22 2.40
C ASP A 12 1.51 -22.28 3.60
N TYR A 13 2.62 -21.54 3.74
CA TYR A 13 2.76 -20.54 4.80
C TYR A 13 1.82 -19.35 4.64
N ILE A 14 1.14 -19.23 3.50
CA ILE A 14 0.03 -18.30 3.34
C ILE A 14 -1.11 -18.56 4.34
N LYS A 15 -1.28 -19.79 4.84
CA LYS A 15 -2.29 -20.10 5.89
C LYS A 15 -1.99 -19.41 7.22
N TYR A 16 -0.73 -19.03 7.45
CA TYR A 16 -0.31 -18.22 8.59
C TYR A 16 -0.27 -16.73 8.25
N GLY A 17 -0.68 -16.34 7.04
CA GLY A 17 -0.67 -14.96 6.57
C GLY A 17 0.71 -14.46 6.12
N PHE A 18 1.57 -15.31 5.55
CA PHE A 18 2.89 -14.90 5.07
C PHE A 18 3.10 -15.14 3.58
N VAL A 19 3.96 -14.33 2.97
CA VAL A 19 4.48 -14.49 1.59
C VAL A 19 6.00 -14.41 1.57
N ALA A 20 6.62 -14.97 0.52
CA ALA A 20 8.05 -14.82 0.29
C ALA A 20 8.37 -13.41 -0.21
N MET A 21 9.35 -12.77 0.41
CA MET A 21 10.02 -11.59 -0.11
C MET A 21 11.50 -11.91 -0.30
N ASN A 22 12.01 -11.75 -1.53
CA ASN A 22 13.42 -12.00 -1.80
C ASN A 22 14.23 -10.72 -1.53
N LYS A 23 15.13 -10.79 -0.55
CA LYS A 23 16.12 -9.75 -0.28
C LYS A 23 17.51 -10.34 -0.48
N SER A 24 18.24 -9.82 -1.47
CA SER A 24 19.62 -10.23 -1.78
C SER A 24 19.80 -11.74 -1.94
N GLY A 25 18.86 -12.40 -2.62
CA GLY A 25 18.89 -13.85 -2.88
C GLY A 25 18.47 -14.72 -1.69
N ILE A 26 17.90 -14.12 -0.63
CA ILE A 26 17.40 -14.83 0.55
C ILE A 26 15.91 -14.55 0.69
N ASP A 27 15.11 -15.61 0.77
CA ASP A 27 13.69 -15.48 1.05
C ASP A 27 13.45 -15.14 2.52
N GLN A 28 12.66 -14.10 2.75
CA GLN A 28 12.22 -13.66 4.07
C GLN A 28 10.68 -13.70 4.13
N PRO A 29 10.07 -14.18 5.23
CA PRO A 29 8.63 -14.18 5.35
C PRO A 29 8.12 -12.76 5.63
N GLN A 30 7.21 -12.28 4.79
CA GLN A 30 6.51 -11.01 4.96
C GLN A 30 5.05 -11.25 5.33
N CYS A 31 4.59 -10.65 6.43
CA CYS A 31 3.21 -10.75 6.88
C CYS A 31 2.27 -10.02 5.91
N VAL A 32 1.13 -10.63 5.54
CA VAL A 32 0.18 -10.01 4.60
C VAL A 32 -0.74 -8.98 5.26
N ILE A 33 -0.81 -8.97 6.58
CA ILE A 33 -1.68 -8.09 7.36
C ILE A 33 -0.94 -6.81 7.76
N CYS A 34 0.17 -6.93 8.51
CA CYS A 34 0.96 -5.79 8.99
C CYS A 34 2.19 -5.50 8.15
N TYR A 35 2.50 -6.34 7.17
CA TYR A 35 3.60 -6.13 6.24
C TYR A 35 5.02 -6.21 6.81
N GLU A 36 5.14 -6.56 8.09
CA GLU A 36 6.41 -6.82 8.74
C GLU A 36 7.17 -7.94 8.02
N VAL A 37 8.43 -7.67 7.66
CA VAL A 37 9.34 -8.66 7.09
C VAL A 37 10.18 -9.24 8.21
N LEU A 38 10.00 -10.53 8.47
CA LEU A 38 10.75 -11.23 9.51
C LEU A 38 12.05 -11.78 8.94
N SER A 39 12.98 -12.17 9.83
CA SER A 39 14.20 -12.83 9.41
C SER A 39 13.93 -14.22 8.82
N ASN A 40 14.86 -14.75 8.02
CA ASN A 40 14.75 -16.11 7.49
C ASN A 40 14.61 -17.19 8.59
N ASP A 41 15.17 -16.99 9.79
CA ASP A 41 14.99 -17.94 10.90
C ASP A 41 13.55 -17.95 11.44
N ALA A 42 12.77 -16.88 11.21
CA ALA A 42 11.35 -16.83 11.53
C ALA A 42 10.47 -17.64 10.57
N MET A 43 11.02 -18.20 9.49
CA MET A 43 10.31 -19.06 8.52
C MET A 43 9.82 -20.41 9.11
N ARG A 44 9.91 -20.59 10.43
CA ARG A 44 9.38 -21.77 11.13
C ARG A 44 7.87 -21.59 11.35
N PRO A 45 7.02 -22.60 11.08
CA PRO A 45 5.57 -22.50 11.26
C PRO A 45 5.16 -21.96 12.64
N SER A 46 5.78 -22.45 13.72
CA SER A 46 5.50 -22.00 15.08
C SER A 46 5.78 -20.51 15.32
N ARG A 47 6.73 -19.91 14.61
CA ARG A 47 7.02 -18.47 14.72
C ARG A 47 6.07 -17.63 13.88
N LEU A 48 5.67 -18.11 12.71
CA LEU A 48 4.66 -17.45 11.86
C LEU A 48 3.29 -17.45 12.56
N GLU A 49 2.89 -18.60 13.12
CA GLU A 49 1.65 -18.75 13.88
C GLU A 49 1.68 -17.92 15.17
N ARG A 50 2.81 -17.86 15.87
CA ARG A 50 2.98 -16.97 17.02
C ARG A 50 2.83 -15.51 16.63
N HIS A 51 3.39 -15.09 15.49
CA HIS A 51 3.19 -13.71 15.00
C HIS A 51 1.70 -13.45 14.75
N LEU A 52 1.01 -14.34 14.03
CA LEU A 52 -0.42 -14.20 13.75
C LEU A 52 -1.25 -14.13 15.04
N SER A 53 -1.02 -15.03 15.99
CA SER A 53 -1.76 -15.07 17.25
C SER A 53 -1.48 -13.89 18.19
N THR A 54 -0.26 -13.36 18.21
CA THR A 54 0.12 -12.27 19.13
C THR A 54 -0.12 -10.87 18.56
N LYS A 55 0.13 -10.66 17.27
CA LYS A 55 -0.05 -9.36 16.60
C LYS A 55 -1.43 -9.20 15.96
N HIS A 56 -2.08 -10.32 15.61
CA HIS A 56 -3.33 -10.35 14.85
C HIS A 56 -4.32 -11.37 15.42
N SER A 57 -4.48 -11.37 16.75
CA SER A 57 -5.35 -12.33 17.47
C SER A 57 -6.77 -12.39 16.91
N ALA A 58 -7.34 -11.26 16.47
CA ALA A 58 -8.67 -11.17 15.87
C ALA A 58 -8.79 -11.83 14.48
N LEU A 59 -7.67 -12.14 13.83
CA LEU A 59 -7.62 -12.68 12.46
C LEU A 59 -7.05 -14.10 12.40
N LYS A 60 -6.70 -14.69 13.54
CA LYS A 60 -6.02 -16.00 13.62
C LYS A 60 -6.85 -17.16 13.03
N ASP A 61 -8.17 -17.08 13.15
CA ASP A 61 -9.11 -18.13 12.75
C ASP A 61 -9.67 -17.90 11.32
N LYS A 62 -9.15 -16.91 10.60
CA LYS A 62 -9.56 -16.65 9.21
C LYS A 62 -9.04 -17.75 8.29
N PRO A 63 -9.80 -18.09 7.23
CA PRO A 63 -9.42 -19.18 6.34
C PRO A 63 -8.29 -18.76 5.38
N LYS A 64 -7.63 -19.73 4.75
CA LYS A 64 -6.47 -19.52 3.85
C LYS A 64 -6.79 -18.53 2.73
N GLU A 65 -8.03 -18.54 2.23
CA GLU A 65 -8.55 -17.69 1.16
C GLU A 65 -8.52 -16.20 1.54
N PHE A 66 -8.76 -15.88 2.81
CA PHE A 66 -8.67 -14.51 3.32
C PHE A 66 -7.24 -13.97 3.17
N PHE A 67 -6.25 -14.76 3.61
CA PHE A 67 -4.84 -14.40 3.49
C PHE A 67 -4.39 -14.40 2.03
N ALA A 68 -4.89 -15.33 1.20
CA ALA A 68 -4.61 -15.36 -0.23
C ALA A 68 -5.12 -14.09 -0.93
N SER A 69 -6.34 -13.64 -0.64
CA SER A 69 -6.87 -12.37 -1.16
C SER A 69 -6.02 -11.15 -0.74
N LYS A 70 -5.58 -11.13 0.52
CA LYS A 70 -4.69 -10.09 1.03
C LYS A 70 -3.32 -10.12 0.35
N SER A 71 -2.77 -11.31 0.09
CA SER A 71 -1.51 -11.47 -0.65
C SER A 71 -1.61 -11.04 -2.11
N ALA A 72 -2.74 -11.30 -2.78
CA ALA A 72 -2.99 -10.82 -4.14
C ALA A 72 -3.02 -9.29 -4.17
N SER A 73 -3.66 -8.68 -3.17
CA SER A 73 -3.66 -7.22 -2.99
C SER A 73 -2.25 -6.68 -2.76
N LEU A 74 -1.44 -7.38 -1.96
CA LEU A 74 -0.02 -7.08 -1.74
C LEU A 74 0.83 -7.16 -3.00
N LYS A 75 0.66 -8.21 -3.81
CA LYS A 75 1.39 -8.36 -5.09
C LYS A 75 1.04 -7.26 -6.09
N ARG A 76 -0.18 -6.71 -6.02
CA ARG A 76 -0.62 -5.54 -6.81
C ARG A 76 -0.01 -4.23 -6.30
N MET A 77 0.30 -4.14 -5.01
CA MET A 77 1.03 -3.02 -4.39
C MET A 77 2.55 -3.23 -4.57
N LYS A 78 3.09 -2.91 -5.76
CA LYS A 78 4.53 -3.05 -6.03
C LYS A 78 5.38 -2.19 -5.08
N LEU A 79 6.23 -2.86 -4.31
CA LEU A 79 7.32 -2.33 -3.50
C LEU A 79 8.37 -1.65 -4.40
N ASP A 80 9.03 -0.60 -3.89
CA ASP A 80 10.27 -0.12 -4.48
C ASP A 80 11.44 -1.08 -4.18
N SER A 81 12.57 -0.89 -4.86
CA SER A 81 13.78 -1.72 -4.78
C SER A 81 14.41 -1.81 -3.39
N THR A 82 13.92 -1.03 -2.42
CA THR A 82 14.46 -0.97 -1.06
C THR A 82 13.70 -1.91 -0.11
N GLY A 83 12.59 -2.50 -0.55
CA GLY A 83 11.73 -3.31 0.33
C GLY A 83 11.22 -2.50 1.52
N SER A 84 11.14 -1.18 1.35
CA SER A 84 10.53 -0.28 2.31
C SER A 84 9.04 -0.29 2.03
N PHE A 85 8.26 -0.53 3.08
CA PHE A 85 6.89 -0.05 3.06
C PHE A 85 6.99 1.47 2.99
N ALA A 86 6.56 2.07 1.89
CA ALA A 86 5.85 3.32 2.04
C ALA A 86 4.56 2.97 2.79
N GLN A 87 4.68 2.73 4.10
CA GLN A 87 3.63 2.92 5.08
C GLN A 87 3.38 4.42 5.09
N SER A 88 2.93 4.95 3.95
CA SER A 88 2.13 6.14 3.94
C SER A 88 0.98 5.76 4.85
N SER A 89 1.02 6.33 6.06
CA SER A 89 -0.15 6.36 6.93
C SER A 89 -1.36 6.62 6.03
N GLU A 90 -2.50 5.98 6.26
CA GLU A 90 -3.71 6.19 5.48
C GLU A 90 -3.96 7.70 5.24
N LYS A 91 -3.72 8.51 6.27
CA LYS A 91 -3.72 9.99 6.23
C LYS A 91 -2.74 10.65 5.23
N VAL A 92 -1.55 10.10 5.05
CA VAL A 92 -0.55 10.57 4.07
C VAL A 92 -1.01 10.27 2.65
N LEU A 93 -1.60 9.09 2.45
CA LEU A 93 -2.18 8.70 1.17
C LEU A 93 -3.40 9.57 0.83
N GLU A 94 -4.31 9.73 1.78
CA GLU A 94 -5.47 10.61 1.70
C GLU A 94 -5.06 12.05 1.36
N ALA A 95 -4.09 12.61 2.09
CA ALA A 95 -3.55 13.93 1.81
C ALA A 95 -2.96 14.05 0.39
N SER A 96 -2.31 13.00 -0.13
CA SER A 96 -1.78 12.98 -1.50
C SER A 96 -2.90 13.06 -2.54
N TYR A 97 -4.00 12.32 -2.35
CA TYR A 97 -5.17 12.38 -3.22
C TYR A 97 -5.84 13.76 -3.17
N GLU A 98 -6.07 14.30 -1.98
CA GLU A 98 -6.68 15.62 -1.80
C GLU A 98 -5.86 16.74 -2.47
N LEU A 99 -4.55 16.75 -2.26
CA LEU A 99 -3.68 17.74 -2.90
C LEU A 99 -3.64 17.57 -4.43
N SER A 100 -3.66 16.34 -4.93
CA SER A 100 -3.73 16.08 -6.38
C SER A 100 -5.06 16.56 -6.97
N LEU A 101 -6.16 16.36 -6.24
CA LEU A 101 -7.49 16.85 -6.63
C LEU A 101 -7.53 18.38 -6.67
N LEU A 102 -6.92 19.07 -5.71
CA LEU A 102 -6.81 20.52 -5.71
C LEU A 102 -6.01 21.05 -6.91
N ILE A 103 -4.90 20.38 -7.27
CA ILE A 103 -4.11 20.71 -8.46
C ILE A 103 -4.96 20.57 -9.73
N ALA A 104 -5.71 19.47 -9.86
CA ALA A 104 -6.59 19.22 -10.98
C ALA A 104 -7.72 20.26 -11.09
N LYS A 105 -8.39 20.55 -9.97
CA LYS A 105 -9.46 21.57 -9.88
C LYS A 105 -8.94 22.96 -10.28
N ALA A 106 -7.71 23.30 -9.88
CA ALA A 106 -7.05 24.55 -10.25
C ALA A 106 -6.54 24.58 -11.70
N LYS A 107 -6.68 23.47 -12.45
CA LYS A 107 -6.19 23.28 -13.84
C LYS A 107 -4.70 23.62 -13.98
N LYS A 108 -3.90 23.23 -12.97
CA LYS A 108 -2.44 23.46 -12.98
C LYS A 108 -1.70 22.24 -13.48
N SER A 109 -0.48 22.46 -13.98
CA SER A 109 0.45 21.38 -14.32
C SER A 109 0.71 20.49 -13.11
N HIS A 110 0.82 19.18 -13.33
CA HIS A 110 1.12 18.22 -12.26
C HIS A 110 2.48 18.49 -11.59
N THR A 111 3.44 19.03 -12.36
CA THR A 111 4.75 19.48 -11.86
C THR A 111 4.66 20.50 -10.72
N ILE A 112 3.53 21.21 -10.56
CA ILE A 112 3.35 22.16 -9.45
C ILE A 112 3.40 21.48 -8.08
N GLY A 113 3.04 20.19 -8.01
CA GLY A 113 3.07 19.39 -6.80
C GLY A 113 4.47 19.31 -6.19
N GLU A 114 5.47 18.99 -7.01
CA GLU A 114 6.86 18.84 -6.59
C GLU A 114 7.62 20.16 -6.57
N THR A 115 7.32 21.07 -7.50
CA THR A 115 8.07 22.33 -7.64
C THR A 115 7.67 23.41 -6.62
N LEU A 116 6.41 23.42 -6.17
CA LEU A 116 5.91 24.49 -5.31
C LEU A 116 5.15 23.98 -4.07
N VAL A 117 4.16 23.12 -4.26
CA VAL A 117 3.26 22.71 -3.16
C VAL A 117 4.03 21.98 -2.08
N LYS A 118 4.84 20.98 -2.45
CA LYS A 118 5.62 20.19 -1.49
C LYS A 118 6.69 21.04 -0.76
N PRO A 119 7.52 21.85 -1.44
CA PRO A 119 8.45 22.76 -0.75
C PRO A 119 7.76 23.75 0.19
N CYS A 120 6.59 24.29 -0.21
CA CYS A 120 5.82 25.22 0.61
C CYS A 120 5.35 24.57 1.92
N LEU A 121 4.76 23.37 1.84
CA LEU A 121 4.34 22.60 3.00
C LEU A 121 5.51 22.28 3.94
N LEU A 122 6.64 21.85 3.39
CA LEU A 122 7.83 21.54 4.19
C LEU A 122 8.40 22.77 4.89
N LYS A 123 8.41 23.93 4.23
CA LYS A 123 8.93 25.17 4.83
C LYS A 123 8.01 25.70 5.93
N ALA A 124 6.70 25.67 5.71
CA ALA A 124 5.72 26.10 6.70
C ALA A 124 5.75 25.20 7.96
N THR A 125 5.80 23.88 7.76
CA THR A 125 5.84 22.91 8.87
C THR A 125 7.15 23.00 9.66
N ASP A 126 8.28 23.24 9.01
CA ASP A 126 9.57 23.45 9.68
C ASP A 126 9.54 24.67 10.61
N ILE A 127 8.98 25.80 10.13
CA ILE A 127 8.92 27.05 10.89
C ILE A 127 7.95 26.95 12.08
N ILE A 128 6.78 26.34 11.88
CA ILE A 128 5.69 26.37 12.86
C ILE A 128 5.76 25.19 13.84
N LEU A 129 6.05 24.00 13.33
CA LEU A 129 5.89 22.73 14.06
C LEU A 129 7.22 21.97 14.25
N GLY A 130 8.31 22.48 13.68
CA GLY A 130 9.65 21.92 13.82
C GLY A 130 9.96 20.70 12.93
N PRO A 131 11.19 20.18 13.04
CA PRO A 131 11.75 19.22 12.10
C PRO A 131 11.11 17.82 12.17
N GLU A 132 10.63 17.40 13.35
CA GLU A 132 9.96 16.09 13.51
C GLU A 132 8.67 16.01 12.69
N THR A 133 7.90 17.10 12.68
CA THR A 133 6.65 17.17 11.93
C THR A 133 6.92 17.30 10.43
N LYS A 134 7.93 18.08 10.04
CA LYS A 134 8.40 18.19 8.65
C LYS A 134 8.70 16.82 8.03
N GLN A 135 9.31 15.91 8.79
CA GLN A 135 9.60 14.55 8.31
C GLN A 135 8.33 13.80 7.91
N LYS A 136 7.23 13.95 8.66
CA LYS A 136 5.93 13.33 8.33
C LYS A 136 5.36 13.88 7.02
N PHE A 137 5.41 15.20 6.81
CA PHE A 137 4.96 15.83 5.56
C PHE A 137 5.83 15.50 4.36
N SER A 138 7.13 15.21 4.57
CA SER A 138 8.06 14.81 3.50
C SER A 138 7.64 13.51 2.83
N GLN A 139 6.91 12.65 3.54
CA GLN A 139 6.43 11.36 3.08
C GLN A 139 5.25 11.49 2.10
N ILE A 140 4.58 12.65 2.02
CA ILE A 140 3.46 12.86 1.09
C ILE A 140 4.01 12.81 -0.34
N PRO A 141 3.57 11.84 -1.18
CA PRO A 141 4.02 11.74 -2.55
C PRO A 141 3.25 12.76 -3.40
N LEU A 142 3.99 13.69 -4.02
CA LEU A 142 3.46 14.77 -4.88
C LEU A 142 4.35 14.98 -6.11
N SER A 143 5.07 13.94 -6.54
CA SER A 143 5.80 14.02 -7.82
C SER A 143 4.83 14.16 -8.98
N ASP A 144 5.30 14.72 -10.09
CA ASP A 144 4.52 14.88 -11.33
C ASP A 144 3.77 13.58 -11.71
N ASN A 145 4.51 12.46 -11.75
CA ASN A 145 3.97 11.13 -12.03
C ASN A 145 2.95 10.66 -10.99
N THR A 146 3.14 11.00 -9.72
CA THR A 146 2.18 10.64 -8.66
C THR A 146 0.88 11.41 -8.86
N VAL A 147 0.97 12.74 -8.99
CA VAL A 147 -0.20 13.62 -9.15
C VAL A 147 -1.01 13.18 -10.37
N LYS A 148 -0.34 12.94 -11.51
CA LYS A 148 -0.97 12.37 -12.70
C LYS A 148 -1.73 11.09 -12.39
N ARG A 149 -1.05 10.10 -11.81
CA ARG A 149 -1.64 8.79 -11.53
C ARG A 149 -2.84 8.90 -10.60
N ARG A 150 -2.79 9.77 -9.57
CA ARG A 150 -3.91 9.97 -8.64
C ARG A 150 -5.12 10.60 -9.35
N ILE A 151 -4.89 11.53 -10.26
CA ILE A 151 -5.95 12.13 -11.08
C ILE A 151 -6.58 11.08 -11.99
N ASP A 152 -5.76 10.25 -12.65
CA ASP A 152 -6.24 9.16 -13.50
C ASP A 152 -7.05 8.14 -12.67
N ASP A 153 -6.54 7.73 -11.50
CA ASP A 153 -7.23 6.82 -10.56
C ASP A 153 -8.61 7.38 -10.16
N MET A 154 -8.69 8.68 -9.80
CA MET A 154 -9.95 9.34 -9.43
C MET A 154 -10.93 9.45 -10.61
N ALA A 155 -10.43 9.72 -11.81
CA ALA A 155 -11.26 9.81 -13.00
C ALA A 155 -11.85 8.44 -13.37
N GLU A 156 -11.06 7.37 -13.25
CA GLU A 156 -11.51 6.00 -13.47
C GLU A 156 -12.56 5.57 -12.44
N ASP A 157 -12.35 5.90 -11.16
CA ASP A 157 -13.31 5.62 -10.10
C ASP A 157 -14.67 6.29 -10.35
N ILE A 158 -14.67 7.60 -10.64
CA ILE A 158 -15.90 8.34 -10.99
C ILE A 158 -16.60 7.69 -12.20
N LYS A 159 -15.84 7.32 -13.23
CA LYS A 159 -16.39 6.65 -14.42
C LYS A 159 -17.06 5.33 -14.03
N ASN A 160 -16.41 4.51 -13.21
CA ASN A 160 -16.95 3.22 -12.79
C ASN A 160 -18.23 3.38 -11.98
N GLN A 161 -18.27 4.31 -11.03
CA GLN A 161 -19.47 4.63 -10.26
C GLN A 161 -20.65 5.02 -11.16
N VAL A 162 -20.41 5.86 -12.17
CA VAL A 162 -21.44 6.25 -13.15
C VAL A 162 -21.92 5.05 -13.96
N VAL A 163 -21.00 4.20 -14.43
CA VAL A 163 -21.35 2.99 -15.19
C VAL A 163 -22.17 2.02 -14.36
N GLU A 164 -21.82 1.81 -13.10
CA GLU A 164 -22.56 0.97 -12.16
C GLU A 164 -23.96 1.54 -11.92
N ALA A 165 -24.07 2.84 -11.62
CA ALA A 165 -25.36 3.50 -11.44
C ALA A 165 -26.27 3.39 -12.68
N VAL A 166 -25.71 3.49 -13.89
CA VAL A 166 -26.47 3.31 -15.14
C VAL A 166 -26.95 1.87 -15.30
N LYS A 167 -26.10 0.88 -15.01
CA LYS A 167 -26.49 -0.55 -15.08
C LYS A 167 -27.57 -0.93 -14.07
N GLU A 168 -27.52 -0.34 -12.88
CA GLU A 168 -28.51 -0.57 -11.82
C GLU A 168 -29.82 0.18 -12.07
N SER A 169 -29.81 1.22 -12.90
CA SER A 169 -31.02 1.97 -13.21
C SER A 169 -32.00 1.15 -14.05
N CYS A 170 -33.26 1.10 -13.60
CA CYS A 170 -34.34 0.35 -14.26
C CYS A 170 -34.65 0.82 -15.69
N PHE A 171 -34.18 2.00 -16.08
CA PHE A 171 -34.36 2.57 -17.42
C PHE A 171 -33.46 1.94 -18.49
N PHE A 172 -32.32 1.38 -18.10
CA PHE A 172 -31.35 0.78 -19.03
C PHE A 172 -31.18 -0.74 -18.81
N CYS A 173 -32.09 -1.37 -18.06
CA CYS A 173 -32.12 -2.82 -17.92
C CYS A 173 -32.25 -3.46 -19.32
N ASN A 174 -31.25 -4.26 -19.70
CA ASN A 174 -31.16 -4.92 -20.99
C ASN A 174 -32.50 -5.53 -21.39
N THR A 175 -33.12 -5.02 -22.45
CA THR A 175 -34.07 -5.80 -23.24
C THR A 175 -33.30 -6.97 -23.82
N VAL A 176 -33.37 -8.10 -23.13
CA VAL A 176 -32.99 -9.41 -23.67
C VAL A 176 -34.05 -9.73 -24.71
N GLY A 177 -33.70 -9.57 -25.99
CA GLY A 177 -34.46 -10.07 -27.14
C GLY A 177 -33.88 -11.39 -27.61
#